data_AF-A0A3D9GU07-F1
#
_entry.id   AF-A0A3D9GU07-F1
#
_cell.length_a   1.000
_cell.length_b   1.000
_cell.length_c   1.000
_cell.angle_alpha   90.00
_cell.angle_beta   90.00
_cell.angle_gamma   90.00
#
_symmetry.space_group_name_H-M   'P 1'
#
loop_
_entity.id
_entity.type
_entity.pdbx_description
1 polymer ?
#
loop_
_entity_poly.entity_id
_entity_poly.type
_entity_poly.pdbx_seq_one_letter_code
_entity_poly.pdbx_strand_id
1 'polypeptide(L)'
;MRMYFTSIRILIVVGCIVFVVGSAMVFQSTDAKSTMNQSKTNSLNYPENEHGQTYGSAQEDNSADMLPDLIHAGSVNGIQGYLLKKDYLGEPGDVPLYDVDGRTVIGTFHVGAKNMNFPKNKHGQTYGSSADAASPDMEPELIRAIGVDGTAGYVLKKDLDGELPKSPEEAIAIQNNRSPDGRDIPLYDVDGESVIGLFHVD
;
A
#
# COMPACT_ATOMS: atom_id res chain seq x y z
N MET A 1 -20.37 14.80 -75.75
CA MET A 1 -20.91 16.05 -75.17
C MET A 1 -19.76 16.76 -74.46
N ARG A 2 -19.37 17.95 -74.97
CA ARG A 2 -18.54 19.04 -74.39
C ARG A 2 -17.40 18.64 -73.42
N MET A 3 -16.11 18.69 -73.82
CA MET A 3 -15.19 19.85 -73.70
C MET A 3 -15.34 20.57 -72.33
N TYR A 4 -14.29 20.71 -71.50
CA TYR A 4 -13.13 21.56 -71.76
C TYR A 4 -11.88 21.14 -70.96
N PHE A 5 -10.76 21.03 -71.68
CA PHE A 5 -9.41 21.31 -71.17
C PHE A 5 -9.27 22.81 -70.96
N THR A 6 -8.70 23.24 -69.83
CA THR A 6 -8.06 24.57 -69.73
C THR A 6 -6.77 24.46 -68.95
N SER A 7 -5.67 24.67 -69.66
CA SER A 7 -4.31 24.81 -69.17
C SER A 7 -4.16 26.11 -68.38
N ILE A 8 -3.56 26.10 -67.18
CA ILE A 8 -2.89 27.27 -66.59
C ILE A 8 -1.63 26.84 -65.81
N ARG A 9 -0.49 27.06 -66.49
CA ARG A 9 0.79 27.63 -66.05
C ARG A 9 1.44 27.10 -64.75
N ILE A 10 2.36 26.17 -64.98
CA ILE A 10 3.59 25.96 -64.22
C ILE A 10 4.30 27.33 -64.07
N LEU A 11 4.34 27.87 -62.85
CA LEU A 11 5.25 28.95 -62.47
C LEU A 11 6.17 28.39 -61.39
N ILE A 12 7.28 27.81 -61.84
CA ILE A 12 8.40 27.39 -60.99
C ILE A 12 9.03 28.68 -60.47
N VAL A 13 8.80 29.01 -59.20
CA VAL A 13 9.67 29.91 -58.46
C VAL A 13 10.54 29.06 -57.56
N VAL A 14 11.80 28.97 -57.99
CA VAL A 14 12.92 28.39 -57.27
C VAL A 14 13.11 29.17 -55.97
N GLY A 15 12.76 28.53 -54.85
CA GLY A 15 13.12 28.95 -53.50
C GLY A 15 13.88 27.81 -52.84
N CYS A 16 15.18 27.73 -53.10
CA CYS A 16 16.08 26.78 -52.45
C CYS A 16 16.11 27.04 -50.94
N ILE A 17 15.43 26.21 -50.16
CA ILE A 17 15.78 26.01 -48.75
C ILE A 17 16.22 24.56 -48.61
N VAL A 18 17.53 24.41 -48.70
CA VAL A 18 18.31 23.26 -48.30
C VAL A 18 18.16 23.14 -46.78
N PHE A 19 17.58 22.07 -46.26
CA PHE A 19 18.13 21.44 -45.06
C PHE A 19 17.93 19.93 -45.15
N VAL A 20 19.07 19.28 -45.33
CA VAL A 20 19.29 17.84 -45.45
C VAL A 20 18.75 17.16 -44.19
N VAL A 21 17.76 16.29 -44.35
CA VAL A 21 17.40 15.30 -43.32
C VAL A 21 18.49 14.25 -43.35
N GLY A 22 19.58 14.54 -42.63
CA GLY A 22 20.68 13.63 -42.40
C GLY A 22 20.22 12.52 -41.47
N SER A 23 20.09 11.33 -42.05
CA SER A 23 20.19 10.05 -41.38
C SER A 23 21.42 9.97 -40.47
N ALA A 24 21.21 9.66 -39.19
CA ALA A 24 22.00 8.74 -38.35
C ALA A 24 21.86 9.11 -36.88
N MET A 25 21.11 8.32 -36.11
CA MET A 25 21.45 7.96 -34.73
C MET A 25 20.90 6.53 -34.54
N VAL A 26 21.72 5.49 -34.73
CA VAL A 26 22.58 4.88 -33.70
C VAL A 26 21.81 4.72 -32.39
N PHE A 27 21.25 3.52 -32.21
CA PHE A 27 20.93 3.01 -30.87
C PHE A 27 22.25 2.81 -30.14
N GLN A 28 22.58 3.72 -29.22
CA GLN A 28 23.49 3.41 -28.12
C GLN A 28 22.62 3.11 -26.90
N SER A 29 22.44 1.82 -26.62
CA SER A 29 22.12 1.35 -25.28
C SER A 29 23.31 1.70 -24.40
N THR A 30 23.17 2.77 -23.63
CA THR A 30 24.13 3.11 -22.58
C THR A 30 23.42 2.82 -21.28
N ASP A 31 23.85 1.76 -20.60
CA ASP A 31 23.49 1.44 -19.22
C ASP A 31 23.83 2.63 -18.32
N ALA A 32 22.83 3.48 -18.07
CA ALA A 32 22.88 4.47 -17.03
C ALA A 32 22.40 3.80 -15.74
N LYS A 33 23.37 3.33 -14.96
CA LYS A 33 23.24 2.98 -13.54
C LYS A 33 22.64 4.18 -12.78
N SER A 34 21.32 4.21 -12.64
CA SER A 34 20.65 5.17 -11.74
C SER A 34 20.61 4.57 -10.35
N THR A 35 21.61 4.93 -9.54
CA THR A 35 21.58 4.79 -8.10
C THR A 35 21.38 6.19 -7.53
N MET A 36 20.15 6.53 -7.12
CA MET A 36 19.85 7.36 -5.93
C MET A 36 18.36 7.64 -5.84
N ASN A 37 17.75 7.06 -4.81
CA ASN A 37 16.95 7.78 -3.81
C ASN A 37 16.11 8.95 -4.34
N GLN A 38 14.97 8.63 -4.93
CA GLN A 38 13.81 9.51 -4.84
C GLN A 38 12.86 8.91 -3.81
N SER A 39 12.85 9.56 -2.64
CA SER A 39 11.73 9.71 -1.71
C SER A 39 10.50 8.87 -2.06
N LYS A 40 10.32 7.77 -1.31
CA LYS A 40 9.05 7.03 -1.21
C LYS A 40 8.02 7.91 -0.51
N THR A 41 7.50 8.90 -1.24
CA THR A 41 6.21 9.54 -0.98
C THR A 41 5.38 9.34 -2.24
N ASN A 42 5.06 8.09 -2.55
CA ASN A 42 3.94 7.79 -3.44
C ASN A 42 2.68 8.18 -2.67
N SER A 43 2.25 9.44 -2.81
CA SER A 43 0.84 9.76 -2.63
C SER A 43 0.11 9.03 -3.74
N LEU A 44 -0.38 7.83 -3.44
CA LEU A 44 -1.26 7.06 -4.32
C LEU A 44 -2.50 7.91 -4.55
N ASN A 45 -2.52 8.60 -5.69
CA ASN A 45 -3.61 9.50 -6.04
C ASN A 45 -4.75 8.66 -6.62
N TYR A 46 -5.59 8.11 -5.74
CA TYR A 46 -6.79 7.38 -6.16
C TYR A 46 -7.83 8.37 -6.69
N PRO A 47 -8.60 8.00 -7.73
CA PRO A 47 -9.77 8.76 -8.12
C PRO A 47 -10.80 8.79 -6.99
N GLU A 48 -11.56 9.88 -6.92
CA GLU A 48 -12.66 10.06 -5.98
C GLU A 48 -14.02 9.93 -6.68
N ASN A 49 -15.00 9.38 -5.99
CA ASN A 49 -16.38 9.34 -6.46
C ASN A 49 -17.16 10.64 -6.13
N GLU A 50 -18.44 10.71 -6.50
CA GLU A 50 -19.30 11.87 -6.24
C GLU A 50 -19.52 12.18 -4.74
N HIS A 51 -19.09 11.27 -3.87
CA HIS A 51 -19.15 11.40 -2.41
C HIS A 51 -17.78 11.68 -1.78
N GLY A 52 -16.75 11.91 -2.59
CA GLY A 52 -15.38 12.19 -2.12
C GLY A 52 -14.67 10.95 -1.54
N GLN A 53 -15.17 9.75 -1.83
CA GLN A 53 -14.50 8.51 -1.42
C GLN A 53 -13.47 8.11 -2.46
N THR A 54 -12.27 7.77 -2.01
CA THR A 54 -11.22 7.24 -2.88
C THR A 54 -11.55 5.81 -3.30
N TYR A 55 -11.32 5.46 -4.57
CA TYR A 55 -11.56 4.11 -5.06
C TYR A 55 -10.43 3.56 -5.93
N GLY A 56 -10.19 2.25 -5.88
CA GLY A 56 -9.16 1.59 -6.69
C GLY A 56 -8.84 0.18 -6.23
N SER A 57 -7.82 -0.43 -6.84
CA SER A 57 -7.35 -1.76 -6.46
C SER A 57 -6.37 -1.69 -5.28
N ALA A 58 -6.47 -2.63 -4.35
CA ALA A 58 -5.41 -2.85 -3.37
C ALA A 58 -4.16 -3.36 -4.11
N GLN A 59 -3.02 -2.67 -3.98
CA GLN A 59 -1.73 -3.17 -4.45
C GLN A 59 -1.07 -3.96 -3.31
N GLU A 60 -0.30 -4.98 -3.67
CA GLU A 60 0.26 -5.95 -2.70
C GLU A 60 1.22 -5.32 -1.68
N ASP A 61 1.84 -4.18 -2.00
CA ASP A 61 2.79 -3.46 -1.15
C ASP A 61 2.16 -2.29 -0.36
N ASN A 62 0.84 -2.07 -0.50
CA ASN A 62 0.16 -0.94 0.15
C ASN A 62 -0.16 -1.29 1.60
N SER A 63 0.32 -0.45 2.53
CA SER A 63 -0.12 -0.53 3.93
C SER A 63 -1.63 -0.24 4.02
N ALA A 64 -2.28 -0.72 5.09
CA ALA A 64 -3.71 -0.48 5.32
C ALA A 64 -4.07 1.02 5.25
N ASP A 65 -3.20 1.88 5.79
CA ASP A 65 -3.33 3.34 5.70
C ASP A 65 -3.35 3.89 4.26
N MET A 66 -2.64 3.24 3.33
CA MET A 66 -2.54 3.64 1.92
C MET A 66 -3.60 3.01 1.02
N LEU A 67 -4.56 2.26 1.58
CA LEU A 67 -5.68 1.71 0.83
C LEU A 67 -6.80 2.75 0.63
N PRO A 68 -7.47 2.74 -0.54
CA PRO A 68 -8.60 3.61 -0.80
C PRO A 68 -9.82 3.21 0.04
N ASP A 69 -10.81 4.09 0.13
CA ASP A 69 -12.05 3.85 0.85
C ASP A 69 -12.89 2.72 0.21
N LEU A 70 -12.82 2.61 -1.12
CA LEU A 70 -13.49 1.61 -1.94
C LEU A 70 -12.47 0.76 -2.69
N ILE A 71 -12.43 -0.54 -2.39
CA ILE A 71 -11.40 -1.46 -2.87
C ILE A 71 -12.00 -2.40 -3.91
N HIS A 72 -11.51 -2.31 -5.14
CA HIS A 72 -11.98 -3.14 -6.24
C HIS A 72 -11.75 -4.62 -5.93
N ALA A 73 -12.84 -5.40 -5.89
CA ALA A 73 -12.82 -6.83 -5.54
C ALA A 73 -13.28 -7.73 -6.70
N GLY A 74 -14.02 -7.19 -7.67
CA GLY A 74 -14.50 -7.99 -8.78
C GLY A 74 -15.50 -7.24 -9.64
N SER A 75 -16.38 -7.97 -10.32
CA SER A 75 -17.44 -7.37 -11.13
C SER A 75 -18.68 -8.24 -11.12
N VAL A 76 -19.86 -7.61 -11.11
CA VAL A 76 -21.15 -8.29 -11.21
C VAL A 76 -21.85 -7.77 -12.44
N ASN A 77 -22.19 -8.67 -13.38
CA ASN A 77 -22.86 -8.32 -14.64
C ASN A 77 -22.14 -7.22 -15.45
N GLY A 78 -20.81 -7.17 -15.40
CA GLY A 78 -20.00 -6.18 -16.10
C GLY A 78 -19.86 -4.83 -15.38
N ILE A 79 -20.49 -4.66 -14.21
CA ILE A 79 -20.33 -3.50 -13.34
C ILE A 79 -19.19 -3.81 -12.35
N GLN A 80 -18.22 -2.91 -12.24
CA GLN A 80 -17.12 -3.09 -11.28
C GLN A 80 -17.64 -2.97 -9.85
N GLY A 81 -17.19 -3.90 -9.01
CA GLY A 81 -17.61 -4.02 -7.63
C GLY A 81 -16.49 -3.69 -6.66
N TYR A 82 -16.84 -2.92 -5.65
CA TYR A 82 -15.94 -2.39 -4.64
C TYR A 82 -16.39 -2.80 -3.24
N LEU A 83 -15.42 -3.08 -2.38
CA LEU A 83 -15.64 -3.32 -0.96
C LEU A 83 -15.29 -2.05 -0.19
N LEU A 84 -16.06 -1.75 0.85
CA LEU A 84 -15.64 -0.71 1.79
C LEU A 84 -14.34 -1.14 2.47
N LYS A 85 -13.40 -0.22 2.66
CA LYS A 85 -12.13 -0.46 3.35
C LYS A 85 -12.33 -1.19 4.68
N LYS A 86 -13.31 -0.78 5.49
CA LYS A 86 -13.65 -1.45 6.75
C LYS A 86 -14.04 -2.92 6.59
N ASP A 87 -14.75 -3.26 5.51
CA ASP A 87 -15.26 -4.63 5.25
C ASP A 87 -14.16 -5.49 4.61
N TYR A 88 -13.29 -4.87 3.81
CA TYR A 88 -12.10 -5.50 3.26
C TYR A 88 -11.00 -5.75 4.30
N LEU A 89 -10.99 -4.99 5.39
CA LEU A 89 -10.06 -5.13 6.52
C LEU A 89 -10.65 -5.91 7.70
N GLY A 90 -11.95 -6.20 7.67
CA GLY A 90 -12.66 -6.85 8.75
C GLY A 90 -12.53 -8.37 8.75
N GLU A 91 -13.36 -9.01 9.57
CA GLU A 91 -13.45 -10.46 9.70
C GLU A 91 -13.80 -11.14 8.36
N PRO A 92 -13.28 -12.35 8.12
CA PRO A 92 -13.64 -13.13 6.94
C PRO A 92 -15.14 -13.44 6.94
N GLY A 93 -15.77 -13.29 5.78
CA GLY A 93 -17.20 -13.50 5.62
C GLY A 93 -17.76 -12.91 4.34
N ASP A 94 -19.09 -13.03 4.20
CA ASP A 94 -19.82 -12.44 3.09
C ASP A 94 -20.08 -10.96 3.38
N VAL A 95 -19.50 -10.10 2.55
CA VAL A 95 -19.64 -8.65 2.65
C VAL A 95 -20.35 -8.09 1.43
N PRO A 96 -21.05 -6.95 1.55
CA PRO A 96 -21.70 -6.31 0.42
C PRO A 96 -20.67 -5.81 -0.59
N LEU A 97 -20.94 -6.05 -1.87
CA LEU A 97 -20.19 -5.49 -2.98
C LEU A 97 -20.94 -4.26 -3.49
N TYR A 98 -20.29 -3.11 -3.48
CA TYR A 98 -20.85 -1.83 -3.86
C TYR A 98 -20.46 -1.45 -5.29
N ASP A 99 -21.26 -0.60 -5.92
CA ASP A 99 -20.83 0.17 -7.10
C ASP A 99 -19.76 1.21 -6.70
N VAL A 100 -19.18 1.90 -7.68
CA VAL A 100 -18.20 2.98 -7.47
C VAL A 100 -18.75 4.15 -6.65
N ASP A 101 -20.08 4.29 -6.55
CA ASP A 101 -20.74 5.26 -5.67
C ASP A 101 -20.57 4.93 -4.17
N GLY A 102 -20.14 3.71 -3.82
CA GLY A 102 -19.96 3.27 -2.42
C GLY A 102 -21.25 3.15 -1.60
N ARG A 103 -22.42 3.20 -2.24
CA ARG A 103 -23.75 3.15 -1.57
C ARG A 103 -24.66 2.10 -2.17
N THR A 104 -24.65 1.95 -3.49
CA THR A 104 -25.45 0.96 -4.20
C THR A 104 -24.82 -0.41 -4.03
N VAL A 105 -25.51 -1.33 -3.36
CA VAL A 105 -25.08 -2.73 -3.27
C VAL A 105 -25.44 -3.44 -4.57
N ILE A 106 -24.43 -3.91 -5.30
CA ILE A 106 -24.57 -4.64 -6.57
C ILE A 106 -24.43 -6.15 -6.42
N GLY A 107 -24.00 -6.64 -5.24
CA GLY A 107 -23.87 -8.06 -4.97
C GLY A 107 -23.27 -8.35 -3.60
N THR A 108 -22.77 -9.57 -3.43
CA THR A 108 -22.01 -10.01 -2.26
C THR A 108 -20.67 -10.55 -2.72
N PHE A 109 -19.65 -10.38 -1.89
CA PHE A 109 -18.31 -10.93 -2.10
C PHE A 109 -17.86 -11.66 -0.85
N HIS A 110 -17.27 -12.84 -1.04
CA HIS A 110 -16.72 -13.60 0.06
C HIS A 110 -15.29 -13.14 0.32
N VAL A 111 -15.08 -12.39 1.40
CA VAL A 111 -13.75 -12.03 1.86
C VAL A 111 -13.22 -13.21 2.66
N GLY A 112 -12.24 -13.92 2.10
CA GLY A 112 -11.50 -14.94 2.83
C GLY A 112 -10.62 -14.33 3.91
N ALA A 113 -10.02 -15.17 4.76
CA ALA A 113 -9.04 -14.74 5.76
C ALA A 113 -7.92 -13.97 5.05
N LYS A 114 -7.98 -12.64 5.17
CA LYS A 114 -7.09 -11.78 4.42
C LYS A 114 -5.79 -11.73 5.18
N ASN A 115 -4.78 -12.41 4.65
CA ASN A 115 -3.41 -12.08 4.99
C ASN A 115 -3.19 -10.64 4.53
N MET A 116 -3.36 -9.67 5.43
CA MET A 116 -2.82 -8.35 5.18
C MET A 116 -1.33 -8.55 5.01
N ASN A 117 -0.86 -8.38 3.77
CA ASN A 117 0.55 -8.40 3.48
C ASN A 117 1.13 -7.14 4.10
N PHE A 118 1.45 -7.20 5.39
CA PHE A 118 2.27 -6.20 6.03
C PHE A 118 3.56 -6.07 5.24
N PRO A 119 4.00 -4.84 4.95
CA PRO A 119 5.27 -4.64 4.29
C PRO A 119 6.38 -5.29 5.11
N LYS A 120 7.42 -5.76 4.42
CA LYS A 120 8.55 -6.45 5.03
C LYS A 120 9.79 -5.57 5.02
N ASN A 121 10.53 -5.58 6.12
CA ASN A 121 11.81 -4.88 6.22
C ASN A 121 12.94 -5.66 5.50
N LYS A 122 14.18 -5.16 5.58
CA LYS A 122 15.38 -5.77 4.97
C LYS A 122 15.66 -7.21 5.46
N HIS A 123 15.09 -7.60 6.59
CA HIS A 123 15.19 -8.94 7.18
C HIS A 123 13.97 -9.83 6.92
N GLY A 124 12.98 -9.35 6.18
CA GLY A 124 11.76 -10.09 5.91
C GLY A 124 10.71 -10.02 7.02
N GLN A 125 10.93 -9.21 8.06
CA GLN A 125 9.99 -9.05 9.16
C GLN A 125 8.83 -8.13 8.75
N THR A 126 7.61 -8.51 9.10
CA THR A 126 6.42 -7.71 8.83
C THR A 126 6.34 -6.54 9.80
N TYR A 127 6.00 -5.34 9.30
CA TYR A 127 5.84 -4.15 10.14
C TYR A 127 4.52 -3.42 9.85
N GLY A 128 3.88 -2.88 10.88
CA GLY A 128 2.58 -2.20 10.74
C GLY A 128 1.87 -1.94 12.06
N SER A 129 0.60 -1.51 12.00
CA SER A 129 -0.24 -1.37 13.19
C SER A 129 -0.87 -2.70 13.56
N SER A 130 -0.95 -3.03 14.85
CA SER A 130 -1.74 -4.19 15.31
C SER A 130 -3.23 -4.00 15.06
N ALA A 131 -3.72 -2.76 15.02
CA ALA A 131 -5.10 -2.45 14.69
C ALA A 131 -5.48 -2.82 13.25
N ASP A 132 -4.49 -3.01 12.38
CA ASP A 132 -4.70 -3.49 11.01
C ASP A 132 -4.70 -5.03 10.94
N ALA A 133 -4.42 -5.75 12.03
CA ALA A 133 -4.45 -7.21 12.01
C ALA A 133 -5.89 -7.73 12.19
N ALA A 134 -6.29 -8.72 11.40
CA ALA A 134 -7.60 -9.36 11.54
C ALA A 134 -7.69 -10.23 12.80
N SER A 135 -6.56 -10.68 13.34
CA SER A 135 -6.50 -11.44 14.58
C SER A 135 -5.14 -11.26 15.25
N PRO A 136 -5.00 -11.58 16.56
CA PRO A 136 -3.71 -11.51 17.25
C PRO A 136 -2.62 -12.33 16.56
N ASP A 137 -2.97 -13.47 15.96
CA ASP A 137 -2.01 -14.33 15.26
C ASP A 137 -1.51 -13.74 13.94
N MET A 138 -2.24 -12.78 13.36
CA MET A 138 -1.92 -12.11 12.09
C MET A 138 -1.20 -10.76 12.28
N GLU A 139 -0.92 -10.36 13.52
CA GLU A 139 -0.18 -9.12 13.80
C GLU A 139 1.23 -9.12 13.18
N PRO A 140 1.74 -7.93 12.81
CA PRO A 140 3.09 -7.80 12.30
C PRO A 140 4.11 -8.14 13.39
N GLU A 141 5.29 -8.61 12.99
CA GLU A 141 6.40 -8.85 13.93
C GLU A 141 6.91 -7.56 14.58
N LEU A 142 6.81 -6.44 13.85
CA LEU A 142 7.11 -5.08 14.30
C LEU A 142 5.81 -4.27 14.38
N ILE A 143 5.34 -4.04 15.60
CA ILE A 143 4.08 -3.35 15.88
C ILE A 143 4.36 -1.86 16.11
N ARG A 144 3.64 -1.00 15.40
CA ARG A 144 3.79 0.46 15.51
C ARG A 144 3.49 0.95 16.92
N ALA A 145 4.37 1.77 17.48
CA ALA A 145 4.26 2.30 18.83
C ALA A 145 4.80 3.74 18.92
N ILE A 146 4.42 4.43 19.98
CA ILE A 146 4.94 5.76 20.34
C ILE A 146 5.73 5.61 21.64
N GLY A 147 7.02 5.93 21.59
CA GLY A 147 7.92 5.87 22.74
C GLY A 147 7.57 6.86 23.84
N VAL A 148 8.23 6.70 24.99
CA VAL A 148 8.06 7.55 26.18
C VAL A 148 8.39 9.03 25.94
N ASP A 149 9.20 9.31 24.92
CA ASP A 149 9.62 10.63 24.48
C ASP A 149 8.75 11.20 23.34
N GLY A 150 7.71 10.47 22.93
CA GLY A 150 6.85 10.82 21.80
C GLY A 150 7.41 10.39 20.44
N THR A 151 8.56 9.72 20.38
CA THR A 151 9.15 9.22 19.14
C THR A 151 8.30 8.09 18.56
N ALA A 152 7.92 8.18 17.29
CA ALA A 152 7.23 7.10 16.60
C ALA A 152 8.23 6.03 16.16
N GLY A 153 7.91 4.77 16.42
CA GLY A 153 8.74 3.62 16.06
C GLY A 153 7.94 2.32 16.05
N TYR A 154 8.65 1.22 16.29
CA TYR A 154 8.08 -0.12 16.31
C TYR A 154 8.57 -0.91 17.52
N VAL A 155 7.71 -1.73 18.10
CA VAL A 155 8.08 -2.70 19.14
C VAL A 155 7.99 -4.11 18.56
N LEU A 156 8.89 -4.99 18.99
CA LEU A 156 8.82 -6.39 18.57
C LEU A 156 7.66 -7.07 19.28
N LYS A 157 6.81 -7.78 18.52
CA LYS A 157 5.69 -8.54 19.07
C LYS A 157 6.10 -9.48 20.20
N LYS A 158 7.23 -10.19 20.03
CA LYS A 158 7.80 -11.07 21.07
C LYS A 158 8.17 -10.33 22.37
N ASP A 159 8.58 -9.07 22.29
CA ASP A 159 8.96 -8.27 23.46
C ASP A 159 7.69 -7.74 24.17
N LEU A 160 6.62 -7.50 23.39
CA LEU A 160 5.30 -7.09 23.86
C LEU A 160 4.51 -8.24 24.52
N ASP A 161 4.51 -9.43 23.91
CA ASP A 161 3.84 -10.62 24.44
C ASP A 161 4.60 -11.19 25.65
N GLY A 162 5.93 -11.08 25.64
CA GLY A 162 6.80 -11.64 26.66
C GLY A 162 6.86 -13.17 26.61
N GLU A 163 7.29 -13.78 27.71
CA GLU A 163 7.36 -15.24 27.80
C GLU A 163 5.97 -15.85 28.00
N LEU A 164 5.59 -16.76 27.10
CA LEU A 164 4.37 -17.56 27.25
C LEU A 164 4.58 -18.64 28.33
N PRO A 165 3.68 -18.74 29.33
CA PRO A 165 3.76 -19.78 30.35
C PRO A 165 3.56 -21.18 29.75
N LYS A 166 4.33 -22.15 30.23
CA LYS A 166 4.23 -23.56 29.80
C LYS A 166 3.37 -24.40 30.73
N SER A 167 3.02 -23.88 31.91
CA SER A 167 2.07 -24.49 32.84
C SER A 167 1.21 -23.46 33.58
N PRO A 168 0.07 -23.87 34.16
CA PRO A 168 -0.74 -23.00 35.01
C PRO A 168 0.03 -22.42 36.20
N GLU A 169 0.92 -23.20 36.82
CA GLU A 169 1.74 -22.75 37.95
C GLU A 169 2.73 -21.66 37.52
N GLU A 170 3.34 -21.81 36.33
CA GLU A 170 4.23 -20.81 35.75
C GLU A 170 3.47 -19.52 35.39
N ALA A 171 2.24 -19.64 34.88
CA ALA A 171 1.39 -18.48 34.60
C ALA A 171 1.09 -17.66 35.87
N ILE A 172 0.82 -18.32 37.01
CA ILE A 172 0.62 -17.64 38.29
C ILE A 172 1.92 -16.98 38.77
N ALA A 173 3.07 -17.65 38.62
CA ALA A 173 4.35 -17.10 39.00
C ALA A 173 4.71 -15.85 38.17
N ILE A 174 4.48 -15.88 36.85
CA ILE A 174 4.68 -14.73 35.95
C ILE A 174 3.74 -13.58 36.37
N GLN A 175 2.46 -13.85 36.61
CA GLN A 175 1.50 -12.83 37.01
C GLN A 175 1.85 -12.19 38.36
N ASN A 176 2.31 -12.97 39.33
CA ASN A 176 2.69 -12.46 40.66
C ASN A 176 4.01 -11.69 40.66
N ASN A 177 4.92 -12.01 39.71
CA ASN A 177 6.20 -11.34 39.57
C ASN A 177 6.16 -10.14 38.61
N ARG A 178 5.03 -9.88 37.93
CA ARG A 178 4.88 -8.67 37.11
C ARG A 178 4.95 -7.44 38.00
N SER A 179 5.80 -6.50 37.58
CA SER A 179 5.88 -5.19 38.22
C SER A 179 4.53 -4.47 38.07
N PRO A 180 3.99 -3.85 39.14
CA PRO A 180 2.79 -3.03 39.04
C PRO A 180 3.02 -1.75 38.23
N ASP A 181 4.28 -1.32 38.10
CA ASP A 181 4.69 -0.13 37.34
C ASP A 181 5.00 -0.46 35.87
N GLY A 182 4.49 -1.59 35.36
CA GLY A 182 4.74 -1.99 33.98
C GLY A 182 6.19 -2.40 33.69
N ARG A 183 6.58 -2.36 32.41
CA ARG A 183 7.96 -2.61 31.97
C ARG A 183 8.31 -1.76 30.76
N ASP A 184 9.58 -1.39 30.65
CA ASP A 184 10.11 -0.76 29.45
C ASP A 184 10.64 -1.80 28.47
N ILE A 185 10.26 -1.67 27.20
CA ILE A 185 10.80 -2.45 26.09
C ILE A 185 11.46 -1.54 25.05
N PRO A 186 12.42 -2.04 24.26
CA PRO A 186 13.08 -1.21 23.25
C PRO A 186 12.09 -0.78 22.16
N LEU A 187 12.20 0.48 21.75
CA LEU A 187 11.55 1.00 20.54
C LEU A 187 12.56 0.98 19.40
N TYR A 188 12.21 0.31 18.31
CA TYR A 188 13.03 0.12 17.13
C TYR A 188 12.60 1.01 15.96
N ASP A 189 13.52 1.26 15.04
CA ASP A 189 13.20 1.74 13.70
C ASP A 189 12.54 0.62 12.86
N VAL A 190 12.07 0.96 11.66
CA VAL A 190 11.44 0.03 10.71
C VAL A 190 12.36 -1.13 10.29
N ASP A 191 13.67 -0.99 10.48
CA ASP A 191 14.62 -2.06 10.21
C ASP A 191 14.61 -3.19 11.25
N GLY A 192 13.94 -3.01 12.39
CA GLY A 192 13.80 -4.02 13.44
C GLY A 192 15.07 -4.33 14.23
N GLU A 193 16.15 -3.59 14.00
CA GLU A 193 17.46 -3.77 14.67
C GLU A 193 17.88 -2.51 15.42
N SER A 194 17.65 -1.35 14.81
CA SER A 194 18.12 -0.06 15.32
C SER A 194 17.20 0.42 16.45
N VAL A 195 17.71 0.44 17.68
CA VAL A 195 16.98 0.99 18.83
C VAL A 195 17.00 2.51 18.76
N ILE A 196 15.81 3.11 18.73
CA ILE A 196 15.59 4.56 18.64
C ILE A 196 14.93 5.15 19.89
N GLY A 197 14.50 4.32 20.84
CA GLY A 197 13.91 4.80 22.10
C GLY A 197 13.45 3.67 23.02
N LEU A 198 12.55 4.02 23.93
CA LEU A 198 11.89 3.09 24.85
C LEU A 198 10.38 3.23 24.73
N PHE A 199 9.69 2.11 24.84
CA PHE A 199 8.24 2.02 24.93
C PHE A 199 7.86 1.47 26.31
N HIS A 200 6.96 2.16 27.00
CA HIS A 200 6.47 1.72 28.31
C HIS A 200 5.22 0.87 28.14
N VAL A 201 5.23 -0.32 28.73
CA VAL A 201 4.09 -1.25 28.75
C VAL A 201 3.48 -1.26 30.15
N ASP A 202 2.31 -0.68 30.28
CA ASP A 202 1.48 -0.65 31.50
C ASP A 202 0.60 -1.90 31.68
#